data_AF-A0A0T1SQ57-F1
#
_entry.id   AF-A0A0T1SQ57-F1
#
_cell.length_a   1.000
_cell.length_b   1.000
_cell.length_c   1.000
_cell.angle_alpha   90.00
_cell.angle_beta   90.00
_cell.angle_gamma   90.00
#
_symmetry.space_group_name_H-M   'P 1'
#
loop_
_entity.id
_entity.type
_entity.pdbx_description
1 polymer ?
#
loop_
_entity_poly.entity_id
_entity_poly.type
_entity_poly.pdbx_seq_one_letter_code
_entity_poly.pdbx_strand_id
1 'polypeptide(L)'
;MLRGERVGLRARHDDDIPVLRTELYDDVVNSARAEGGPWRPITPGSQDRRLVVDETNQSTVSFSVVDLESGELVGSANLWGIDTHNRCGHIGLGLLPAARGKGYGTDVVATLCHYGFVVRGLHRLQIETLADNTAMLRSAESNGFVREGVLRSSAWVLGEFLDEVLLGLLAEDWKPDARA
;
A
#
# COMPACT_ATOMS: atom_id res chain seq x y z
N MET A 1 -0.11 -13.55 -10.51
CA MET A 1 -0.13 -12.07 -10.58
C MET A 1 -1.58 -11.63 -10.61
N LEU A 2 -1.98 -10.73 -9.72
CA LEU A 2 -3.28 -10.05 -9.76
C LEU A 2 -3.20 -8.95 -10.82
N ARG A 3 -4.27 -8.73 -11.57
CA ARG A 3 -4.32 -7.74 -12.65
C ARG A 3 -5.41 -6.70 -12.34
N GLY A 4 -5.03 -5.44 -12.32
CA GLY A 4 -5.92 -4.29 -12.41
C GLY A 4 -6.09 -3.86 -13.88
N GLU A 5 -6.54 -2.62 -14.09
CA GLU A 5 -6.68 -2.04 -15.43
C GLU A 5 -5.32 -1.74 -16.06
N ARG A 6 -4.40 -1.18 -15.26
CA ARG A 6 -3.09 -0.69 -15.66
C ARG A 6 -1.96 -1.37 -14.92
N VAL A 7 -2.19 -1.84 -13.69
CA VAL A 7 -1.15 -2.44 -12.86
C VAL A 7 -1.29 -3.96 -12.70
N GLY A 8 -0.15 -4.63 -12.58
CA GLY A 8 -0.04 -6.00 -12.11
C GLY A 8 0.55 -6.02 -10.70
N LEU A 9 -0.07 -6.77 -9.79
CA LEU A 9 0.50 -7.07 -8.47
C LEU A 9 1.07 -8.49 -8.49
N ARG A 10 2.39 -8.62 -8.38
CA ARG A 10 3.10 -9.91 -8.39
C ARG A 10 3.99 -10.08 -7.16
N ALA A 11 4.48 -11.30 -6.99
CA ALA A 11 5.53 -11.58 -6.03
C ALA A 11 6.75 -10.67 -6.28
N ARG A 12 7.41 -10.28 -5.20
CA ARG A 12 8.65 -9.51 -5.29
C ARG A 12 9.77 -10.41 -5.80
N HIS A 13 10.51 -9.92 -6.79
CA HIS A 13 11.68 -10.60 -7.33
C HIS A 13 12.94 -9.90 -6.79
N ASP A 14 14.07 -10.62 -6.82
CA ASP A 14 15.36 -10.09 -6.34
C ASP A 14 15.78 -8.81 -7.09
N ASP A 15 15.47 -8.73 -8.38
CA ASP A 15 15.77 -7.56 -9.23
C ASP A 15 14.94 -6.31 -8.86
N ASP A 16 13.80 -6.47 -8.16
CA ASP A 16 13.00 -5.33 -7.70
C ASP A 16 13.66 -4.64 -6.49
N ILE A 17 14.41 -5.40 -5.67
CA ILE A 17 14.91 -4.95 -4.37
C ILE A 17 15.84 -3.74 -4.49
N PRO A 18 16.83 -3.71 -5.39
CA PRO A 18 17.69 -2.53 -5.55
C PRO A 18 16.90 -1.28 -5.93
N VAL A 19 15.92 -1.41 -6.83
CA VAL A 19 15.09 -0.28 -7.28
C VAL A 19 14.22 0.23 -6.14
N LEU A 20 13.50 -0.65 -5.44
CA LEU A 20 12.66 -0.26 -4.30
C LEU A 20 13.50 0.37 -3.18
N ARG A 21 14.70 -0.16 -2.91
CA ARG A 21 15.60 0.43 -1.91
C ARG A 21 15.96 1.86 -2.28
N THR A 22 16.53 2.06 -3.46
CA THR A 22 17.08 3.37 -3.86
C THR A 22 15.98 4.40 -4.10
N GLU A 23 14.89 4.03 -4.78
CA GLU A 23 13.88 4.98 -5.25
C GLU A 23 12.71 5.19 -4.27
N LEU A 24 12.55 4.33 -3.24
CA LEU A 24 11.49 4.49 -2.23
C LEU A 24 12.00 4.57 -0.79
N TYR A 25 12.86 3.64 -0.39
CA TYR A 25 13.16 3.44 1.03
C TYR A 25 14.39 4.22 1.54
N ASP A 26 15.31 4.60 0.65
CA ASP A 26 16.45 5.47 0.96
C ASP A 26 16.10 6.97 0.93
N ASP A 27 14.92 7.33 0.41
CA ASP A 27 14.38 8.68 0.52
C ASP A 27 13.86 8.92 1.95
N VAL A 28 14.66 9.63 2.75
CA VAL A 28 14.35 9.97 4.15
C VAL A 28 13.04 10.74 4.27
N VAL A 29 12.75 11.66 3.35
CA VAL A 29 11.54 12.49 3.39
C VAL A 29 10.32 11.63 3.09
N ASN A 30 10.39 10.80 2.06
CA ASN A 30 9.32 9.85 1.73
C ASN A 30 9.10 8.84 2.87
N SER A 31 10.17 8.29 3.43
CA SER A 31 10.10 7.33 4.54
C SER A 31 9.49 7.95 5.79
N ALA A 32 9.85 9.18 6.16
CA ALA A 32 9.29 9.86 7.32
C ALA A 32 7.79 10.15 7.18
N ARG A 33 7.24 10.08 5.96
CA ARG A 33 5.82 10.32 5.67
C ARG A 33 5.01 9.06 5.43
N ALA A 34 5.67 7.94 5.16
CA ALA A 34 5.02 6.69 4.76
C ALA A 34 5.18 5.56 5.78
N GLU A 35 6.21 5.62 6.62
CA GLU A 35 6.53 4.57 7.59
C GLU A 35 6.16 5.03 9.01
N GLY A 36 5.65 4.12 9.84
CA GLY A 36 5.31 4.40 11.24
C GLY A 36 6.51 4.50 12.19
N GLY A 37 7.74 4.40 11.68
CA GLY A 37 8.96 4.38 12.48
C GLY A 37 10.04 5.31 11.92
N PRO A 38 11.06 5.67 12.72
CA PRO A 38 12.12 6.55 12.28
C PRO A 38 12.91 5.92 11.13
N TRP A 39 13.27 6.74 10.14
CA TRP A 39 14.18 6.30 9.10
C TRP A 39 15.52 5.89 9.70
N ARG A 40 16.09 4.82 9.16
CA ARG A 40 17.42 4.33 9.52
C ARG A 40 18.12 3.81 8.26
N PRO A 41 19.45 3.92 8.18
CA PRO A 41 20.20 3.32 7.09
C PRO A 41 20.03 1.79 7.11
N ILE A 42 19.76 1.21 5.93
CA ILE A 42 19.61 -0.24 5.75
C ILE A 42 20.93 -0.78 5.18
N THR A 43 21.55 -1.73 5.86
CA THR A 43 22.76 -2.38 5.34
C THR A 43 22.43 -3.30 4.16
N PRO A 44 23.33 -3.43 3.17
CA PRO A 44 23.21 -4.48 2.15
C PRO A 44 23.09 -5.86 2.81
N GLY A 45 22.17 -6.70 2.31
CA GLY A 45 21.88 -8.02 2.89
C GLY A 45 20.99 -8.02 4.14
N SER A 46 20.53 -6.84 4.61
CA SER A 46 19.53 -6.75 5.67
C SER A 46 18.23 -7.47 5.29
N GLN A 47 17.65 -8.20 6.25
CA GLN A 47 16.32 -8.79 6.16
C GLN A 47 15.22 -7.76 6.51
N ASP A 48 15.36 -6.53 6.01
CA ASP A 48 14.34 -5.51 6.22
C ASP A 48 13.02 -5.99 5.59
N ARG A 49 11.95 -6.03 6.38
CA ARG A 49 10.65 -6.58 5.98
C ARG A 49 9.99 -5.81 4.83
N ARG A 50 10.47 -4.59 4.54
CA ARG A 50 10.06 -3.81 3.36
C ARG A 50 10.68 -4.33 2.07
N LEU A 51 11.82 -5.02 2.16
CA LEU A 51 12.57 -5.55 1.03
C LEU A 51 12.39 -7.07 0.91
N VAL A 52 12.59 -7.80 2.01
CA VAL A 52 12.52 -9.27 2.06
C VAL A 52 11.13 -9.70 2.52
N VAL A 53 10.47 -10.52 1.70
CA VAL A 53 9.15 -11.06 2.01
C VAL A 53 9.29 -12.37 2.78
N ASP A 54 8.71 -12.43 3.98
CA ASP A 54 8.59 -13.66 4.75
C ASP A 54 7.33 -14.42 4.30
N GLU A 55 7.53 -15.47 3.50
CA GLU A 55 6.44 -16.30 2.97
C GLU A 55 5.71 -17.11 4.04
N THR A 56 6.30 -17.27 5.24
CA THR A 56 5.66 -17.99 6.35
C THR A 56 4.66 -17.11 7.10
N ASN A 57 4.77 -15.78 6.95
CA ASN A 57 3.92 -14.84 7.63
C ASN A 57 2.57 -14.67 6.93
N GLN A 58 1.54 -15.31 7.46
CA GLN A 58 0.18 -15.23 6.89
C GLN A 58 -0.56 -13.92 7.20
N SER A 59 -0.02 -13.10 8.11
CA SER A 59 -0.61 -11.82 8.55
C SER A 59 -0.24 -10.65 7.65
N THR A 60 0.69 -10.84 6.70
CA THR A 60 1.18 -9.80 5.80
C THR A 60 1.42 -10.38 4.41
N VAL A 61 1.07 -9.63 3.38
CA VAL A 61 1.38 -9.94 1.98
C VAL A 61 1.93 -8.69 1.32
N SER A 62 3.07 -8.83 0.67
CA SER A 62 3.76 -7.77 -0.05
C SER A 62 3.86 -8.10 -1.52
N PHE A 63 3.58 -7.10 -2.35
CA PHE A 63 3.62 -7.19 -3.80
C PHE A 63 4.61 -6.18 -4.38
N SER A 64 5.24 -6.57 -5.48
CA SER A 64 5.77 -5.63 -6.45
C SER A 64 4.64 -5.22 -7.39
N VAL A 65 4.54 -3.92 -7.65
CA VAL A 65 3.57 -3.35 -8.59
C VAL A 65 4.28 -3.08 -9.90
N VAL A 66 3.77 -3.64 -11.00
CA VAL A 66 4.29 -3.42 -12.34
C VAL A 66 3.25 -2.75 -13.23
N ASP A 67 3.68 -1.95 -14.19
CA ASP A 67 2.84 -1.48 -15.27
C ASP A 67 2.56 -2.63 -16.25
N LEU A 68 1.29 -2.88 -16.60
CA LEU A 68 0.92 -4.02 -17.45
C LEU A 68 1.31 -3.83 -18.91
N GLU A 69 1.47 -2.59 -19.37
CA GLU A 69 1.85 -2.28 -20.74
C GLU A 69 3.37 -2.48 -20.95
N SER A 70 4.19 -1.84 -20.13
CA SER A 70 5.66 -1.91 -20.24
C SER A 70 6.30 -3.07 -19.49
N GLY A 71 5.65 -3.60 -18.46
CA GLY A 71 6.23 -4.56 -17.53
C GLY A 71 7.17 -3.94 -16.48
N GLU A 72 7.37 -2.62 -16.51
CA GLU A 72 8.27 -1.91 -15.60
C GLU A 72 7.76 -1.93 -14.15
N LEU A 73 8.68 -2.00 -13.20
CA LEU A 73 8.36 -1.85 -11.79
C LEU A 73 7.94 -0.40 -11.52
N VAL A 74 6.74 -0.21 -10.95
CA VAL A 74 6.18 1.11 -10.63
C VAL A 74 6.01 1.35 -9.13
N GLY A 75 6.20 0.33 -8.30
CA GLY A 75 6.20 0.49 -6.84
C GLY A 75 6.01 -0.80 -6.07
N SER A 76 5.52 -0.65 -4.84
CA SER A 76 5.15 -1.75 -3.95
C SER A 76 3.75 -1.56 -3.36
N ALA A 77 3.12 -2.67 -2.99
CA ALA A 77 1.79 -2.70 -2.38
C ALA A 77 1.77 -3.75 -1.27
N ASN A 78 1.03 -3.49 -0.20
CA ASN A 78 0.96 -4.37 0.96
C ASN A 78 -0.47 -4.54 1.44
N LEU A 79 -0.79 -5.75 1.91
CA LEU A 79 -1.92 -6.06 2.78
C LEU A 79 -1.34 -6.58 4.11
N TRP A 80 -1.60 -5.92 5.23
CA TRP A 80 -1.06 -6.32 6.54
C TRP A 80 -2.11 -6.27 7.64
N GLY A 81 -1.74 -6.73 8.84
CA GLY A 81 -2.65 -6.77 9.98
C GLY A 81 -3.84 -7.69 9.72
N ILE A 82 -3.62 -8.76 8.95
CA ILE A 82 -4.70 -9.66 8.54
C ILE A 82 -5.17 -10.44 9.75
N ASP A 83 -6.39 -10.14 10.18
CA ASP A 83 -7.11 -10.86 11.21
C ASP A 83 -8.10 -11.82 10.55
N THR A 84 -7.88 -13.13 10.69
CA THR A 84 -8.73 -14.15 10.09
C THR A 84 -10.01 -14.40 10.86
N HIS A 85 -10.07 -14.02 12.14
CA HIS A 85 -11.27 -14.13 12.96
C HIS A 85 -12.23 -12.97 12.65
N ASN A 86 -11.73 -11.73 12.75
CA ASN A 86 -12.51 -10.52 12.46
C ASN A 86 -12.62 -10.23 10.96
N ARG A 87 -11.87 -10.97 10.13
CA ARG A 87 -11.85 -10.86 8.67
C ARG A 87 -11.54 -9.43 8.22
N CYS A 88 -10.49 -8.83 8.78
CA CYS A 88 -10.08 -7.47 8.43
C CYS A 88 -8.59 -7.37 8.12
N GLY A 89 -8.18 -6.28 7.49
CA GLY A 89 -6.79 -5.97 7.23
C GLY A 89 -6.59 -4.53 6.73
N HIS A 90 -5.34 -4.12 6.63
CA HIS A 90 -4.93 -2.81 6.16
C HIS A 90 -4.26 -2.93 4.79
N ILE A 91 -4.56 -2.01 3.87
CA ILE A 91 -3.92 -1.92 2.57
C ILE A 91 -3.14 -0.63 2.42
N GLY A 92 -2.10 -0.66 1.59
CA GLY A 92 -1.24 0.49 1.36
C GLY A 92 -0.29 0.25 0.21
N LEU A 93 0.31 1.32 -0.29
CA LEU A 93 1.19 1.31 -1.44
C LEU A 93 2.25 2.41 -1.37
N GLY A 94 3.36 2.19 -2.07
CA GLY A 94 4.36 3.20 -2.36
C GLY A 94 4.69 3.16 -3.84
N LEU A 95 4.46 4.26 -4.56
CA LEU A 95 4.80 4.37 -5.98
C LEU A 95 6.14 5.07 -6.17
N LEU A 96 6.95 4.54 -7.08
CA LEU A 96 8.20 5.17 -7.51
C LEU A 96 7.93 6.61 -7.97
N PRO A 97 8.84 7.57 -7.75
CA PRO A 97 8.65 8.96 -8.14
C PRO A 97 8.18 9.12 -9.59
N ALA A 98 8.79 8.39 -10.53
CA ALA A 98 8.46 8.42 -11.96
C ALA A 98 7.07 7.84 -12.31
N ALA A 99 6.45 7.09 -11.40
CA ALA A 99 5.14 6.46 -11.59
C ALA A 99 3.98 7.30 -11.02
N ARG A 100 4.27 8.34 -10.22
CA ARG A 100 3.24 9.17 -9.57
C ARG A 100 2.47 10.02 -10.60
N GLY A 101 1.21 10.31 -10.29
CA GLY A 101 0.35 11.16 -11.14
C GLY A 101 -0.20 10.49 -12.41
N LYS A 102 0.09 9.19 -12.64
CA LYS A 102 -0.33 8.44 -13.84
C LYS A 102 -1.60 7.58 -13.66
N GLY A 103 -2.25 7.67 -12.49
CA GLY A 103 -3.44 6.89 -12.15
C GLY A 103 -3.16 5.52 -11.50
N TYR A 104 -1.90 5.07 -11.44
CA TYR A 104 -1.55 3.78 -10.83
C TYR A 104 -1.99 3.63 -9.38
N GLY A 105 -2.00 4.71 -8.58
CA GLY A 105 -2.37 4.63 -7.17
C GLY A 105 -3.80 4.15 -6.95
N THR A 106 -4.74 4.71 -7.71
CA THR A 106 -6.16 4.31 -7.68
C THR A 106 -6.34 2.86 -8.11
N ASP A 107 -5.65 2.43 -9.17
CA ASP A 107 -5.77 1.07 -9.72
C ASP A 107 -5.10 0.01 -8.81
N VAL A 108 -4.01 0.35 -8.13
CA VAL A 108 -3.42 -0.49 -7.08
C VAL A 108 -4.40 -0.68 -5.92
N VAL A 109 -5.05 0.38 -5.44
CA VAL A 109 -6.07 0.29 -4.38
C VAL A 109 -7.23 -0.60 -4.82
N ALA A 110 -7.74 -0.43 -6.05
CA ALA A 110 -8.79 -1.28 -6.62
C ALA A 110 -8.38 -2.77 -6.64
N THR A 111 -7.15 -3.04 -7.10
CA THR A 111 -6.59 -4.40 -7.19
C THR A 111 -6.44 -5.03 -5.79
N LEU A 112 -6.00 -4.25 -4.79
CA LEU A 112 -5.91 -4.71 -3.41
C LEU A 112 -7.30 -4.94 -2.79
N CYS A 113 -8.31 -4.16 -3.15
CA CYS A 113 -9.69 -4.41 -2.72
C CYS A 113 -10.20 -5.74 -3.25
N HIS A 114 -10.01 -6.01 -4.54
CA HIS A 114 -10.35 -7.29 -5.13
C HIS A 114 -9.62 -8.45 -4.41
N TYR A 115 -8.32 -8.31 -4.16
CA TYR A 115 -7.56 -9.32 -3.42
C TYR A 115 -8.10 -9.53 -2.00
N GLY A 116 -8.37 -8.46 -1.26
CA GLY A 116 -8.87 -8.53 0.11
C GLY A 116 -10.25 -9.17 0.20
N PHE A 117 -11.20 -8.71 -0.61
CA PHE A 117 -12.59 -9.16 -0.53
C PHE A 117 -12.85 -10.49 -1.24
N VAL A 118 -12.33 -10.66 -2.46
CA VAL A 118 -12.62 -11.85 -3.29
C VAL A 118 -11.68 -13.00 -2.97
N VAL A 119 -10.36 -12.75 -2.98
CA VAL A 119 -9.36 -13.81 -2.83
C VAL A 119 -9.16 -14.19 -1.36
N ARG A 120 -9.11 -13.21 -0.47
CA ARG A 120 -8.89 -13.43 0.97
C ARG A 120 -10.17 -13.54 1.79
N GLY A 121 -11.32 -13.22 1.21
CA GLY A 121 -12.61 -13.31 1.90
C GLY A 121 -12.71 -12.40 3.11
N LEU A 122 -11.98 -11.27 3.14
CA LEU A 122 -12.08 -10.29 4.21
C LEU A 122 -13.45 -9.61 4.16
N HIS A 123 -13.93 -9.18 5.31
CA HIS A 123 -15.14 -8.39 5.48
C HIS A 123 -14.84 -6.88 5.43
N ARG A 124 -13.63 -6.47 5.81
CA ARG A 124 -13.25 -5.05 5.94
C ARG A 124 -11.82 -4.79 5.54
N LEU A 125 -11.60 -3.70 4.80
CA LEU A 125 -10.28 -3.15 4.50
C LEU A 125 -10.13 -1.76 5.09
N GLN A 126 -8.91 -1.42 5.49
CA GLN A 126 -8.57 -0.17 6.16
C GLN A 126 -7.36 0.50 5.49
N ILE A 127 -7.37 1.83 5.44
CA ILE A 127 -6.24 2.66 5.04
C ILE A 127 -6.03 3.69 6.15
N GLU A 128 -4.78 3.90 6.50
CA GLU A 128 -4.34 4.97 7.38
C GLU A 128 -3.30 5.79 6.62
N THR A 129 -3.47 7.12 6.62
CA THR A 129 -2.56 8.01 5.89
C THR A 129 -2.58 9.41 6.47
N LEU A 130 -1.49 10.15 6.30
CA LEU A 130 -1.41 11.55 6.72
C LEU A 130 -2.59 12.36 6.15
N ALA A 131 -3.15 13.26 6.96
CA ALA A 131 -4.30 14.07 6.59
C ALA A 131 -4.06 14.97 5.37
N ASP A 132 -2.79 15.28 5.08
CA ASP A 132 -2.37 16.06 3.92
C ASP A 132 -2.04 15.20 2.67
N ASN A 133 -2.09 13.87 2.78
CA ASN A 133 -1.83 12.95 1.66
C ASN A 133 -3.02 12.87 0.70
N THR A 134 -3.24 13.97 -0.01
CA THR A 134 -4.36 14.15 -0.95
C THR A 134 -4.34 13.11 -2.08
N ALA A 135 -3.18 12.56 -2.43
CA ALA A 135 -3.08 11.50 -3.44
C ALA A 135 -3.68 10.18 -2.95
N MET A 136 -3.33 9.76 -1.73
CA MET A 136 -3.87 8.55 -1.13
C MET A 136 -5.35 8.69 -0.80
N LEU A 137 -5.76 9.82 -0.21
CA LEU A 137 -7.17 10.11 0.09
C LEU A 137 -8.04 10.00 -1.16
N ARG A 138 -7.65 10.63 -2.27
CA ARG A 138 -8.40 10.52 -3.53
C ARG A 138 -8.42 9.09 -4.08
N SER A 139 -7.31 8.36 -4.00
CA SER A 139 -7.23 6.97 -4.47
C SER A 139 -8.16 6.06 -3.67
N ALA A 140 -8.23 6.24 -2.35
CA ALA A 140 -9.11 5.52 -1.45
C ALA A 140 -10.58 5.87 -1.69
N GLU A 141 -10.93 7.16 -1.66
CA GLU A 141 -12.32 7.65 -1.83
C GLU A 141 -12.89 7.25 -3.20
N SER A 142 -12.08 7.27 -4.26
CA SER A 142 -12.51 6.81 -5.60
C SER A 142 -12.84 5.32 -5.65
N ASN A 143 -12.28 4.52 -4.74
CA ASN A 143 -12.56 3.09 -4.58
C ASN A 143 -13.67 2.81 -3.55
N GLY A 144 -14.35 3.85 -3.07
CA GLY A 144 -15.49 3.72 -2.15
C GLY A 144 -15.12 3.73 -0.66
N PHE A 145 -13.84 3.91 -0.30
CA PHE A 145 -13.48 4.07 1.10
C PHE A 145 -14.12 5.35 1.67
N VAL A 146 -14.57 5.27 2.91
CA VAL A 146 -15.13 6.39 3.66
C VAL A 146 -14.20 6.78 4.81
N ARG A 147 -14.14 8.07 5.13
CA ARG A 147 -13.41 8.55 6.30
C ARG A 147 -14.18 8.21 7.57
N GLU A 148 -13.52 7.56 8.51
CA GLU A 148 -14.13 7.10 9.77
C GLU A 148 -13.59 7.85 11.00
N GLY A 149 -12.42 8.47 10.88
CA GLY A 149 -11.83 9.22 11.98
C GLY A 149 -10.55 9.96 11.60
N VAL A 150 -10.10 10.80 12.54
CA VAL A 150 -8.82 11.49 12.49
C VAL A 150 -8.07 11.21 13.79
N LEU A 151 -6.86 10.69 13.67
CA LEU A 151 -5.92 10.57 14.78
C LEU A 151 -5.10 11.86 14.84
N ARG A 152 -5.36 12.68 15.87
CA ARG A 152 -4.68 13.97 16.03
C ARG A 152 -3.25 13.77 16.51
N SER A 153 -2.29 14.40 15.83
CA SER A 153 -0.87 14.38 16.19
C SER A 153 -0.29 12.97 16.39
N SER A 154 -0.70 12.01 15.54
CA SER A 154 -0.28 10.61 15.65
C SER A 154 1.03 10.30 14.93
N ALA A 155 1.34 11.01 13.85
CA ALA A 155 2.51 10.75 13.01
C ALA A 155 3.63 11.77 13.26
N TRP A 156 4.83 11.30 13.62
CA TRP A 156 6.03 12.14 13.66
C TRP A 156 6.66 12.25 12.27
N VAL A 157 6.63 13.45 11.70
CA VAL A 157 7.12 13.71 10.34
C VAL A 157 8.13 14.86 10.40
N LEU A 158 9.41 14.54 10.25
CA LEU A 158 10.51 15.52 10.08
C LEU A 158 10.50 16.72 11.05
N GLY A 159 10.18 16.50 12.33
CA GLY A 159 10.24 17.55 13.36
C GLY A 159 8.89 18.06 13.85
N GLU A 160 7.79 17.64 13.25
CA GLU A 160 6.44 17.99 13.66
C GLU A 160 5.53 16.76 13.75
N PHE A 161 4.46 16.88 14.54
CA PHE A 161 3.41 15.88 14.58
C PHE A 161 2.30 16.27 13.61
N LEU A 162 1.95 15.35 12.72
CA LEU A 162 0.84 15.48 11.78
C LEU A 162 -0.33 14.56 12.17
N ASP A 163 -1.51 14.93 11.71
CA ASP A 163 -2.72 14.14 11.88
C ASP A 163 -2.76 13.02 10.82
N GLU A 164 -3.34 11.88 11.18
CA GLU A 164 -3.65 10.79 10.26
C GLU A 164 -5.17 10.61 10.11
N VAL A 165 -5.60 10.24 8.91
CA VAL A 165 -7.00 9.94 8.59
C VAL A 165 -7.14 8.43 8.49
N LEU A 166 -8.17 7.92 9.17
CA LEU A 166 -8.60 6.53 9.09
C LEU A 166 -9.70 6.42 8.03
N LEU A 167 -9.50 5.53 7.07
CA LEU A 167 -10.50 5.19 6.06
C LEU A 167 -10.84 3.71 6.10
N GLY A 168 -12.13 3.40 5.98
CA GLY A 168 -12.65 2.04 5.97
C GLY A 168 -13.47 1.76 4.72
N LEU A 169 -13.44 0.49 4.28
CA LEU A 169 -14.33 -0.03 3.25
C LEU A 169 -14.83 -1.42 3.68
N LEU A 170 -16.15 -1.58 3.71
CA LEU A 170 -16.80 -2.86 3.97
C LEU A 170 -17.04 -3.61 2.67
N ALA A 171 -17.02 -4.93 2.74
CA ALA A 171 -17.24 -5.80 1.59
C ALA A 171 -18.63 -5.59 0.95
N GLU A 172 -19.64 -5.20 1.73
CA GLU A 172 -21.01 -4.93 1.23
C GLU A 172 -21.15 -3.58 0.50
N ASP A 173 -20.31 -2.61 0.86
CA ASP A 173 -20.25 -1.29 0.22
C ASP A 173 -19.34 -1.28 -1.01
N TRP A 174 -18.44 -2.26 -1.09
CA TRP A 174 -17.52 -2.41 -2.21
C TRP A 174 -18.29 -2.79 -3.48
N LYS A 175 -18.25 -1.91 -4.46
CA LYS A 175 -18.78 -2.16 -5.80
C LYS A 175 -17.61 -2.62 -6.66
N PRO A 176 -17.48 -3.94 -6.93
CA PRO A 176 -16.49 -4.37 -7.89
C PRO A 176 -16.79 -3.67 -9.22
N ASP A 177 -15.78 -3.07 -9.83
CA ASP A 177 -15.89 -2.70 -11.23
C ASP A 177 -16.31 -3.97 -11.99
N ALA A 178 -17.32 -3.84 -12.86
CA ALA A 178 -18.05 -4.96 -13.46
C ALA A 178 -17.20 -5.86 -14.40
N ARG A 179 -15.87 -5.81 -14.30
CA ARG A 179 -14.90 -6.40 -15.23
C ARG A 179 -13.63 -6.93 -14.55
N ALA A 180 -13.70 -7.28 -13.26
CA ALA A 180 -12.71 -8.17 -12.65
C ALA A 180 -12.93 -9.61 -13.12
#